data_AF-A0A969K4L3-F1
#
_entry.id   AF-A0A969K4L3-F1
#
_cell.length_a   1.000
_cell.length_b   1.000
_cell.length_c   1.000
_cell.angle_alpha   90.00
_cell.angle_beta   90.00
_cell.angle_gamma   90.00
#
_symmetry.space_group_name_H-M   'P 1'
#
loop_
_entity.id
_entity.type
_entity.pdbx_description
1 polymer ?
#
loop_
_entity_poly.entity_id
_entity_poly.type
_entity_poly.pdbx_seq_one_letter_code
_entity_poly.pdbx_strand_id
1 'polypeptide(L)'
;MSHPVFDGLITGFTVGSWVESRRIFDRLSRLLGSLSIVITVSSGAIAETIAETITPANDGTGTIVTPQDANTVTITGGQLSGDGGNLFQSFQDFGLTANQTAIFQTSPAINNVLGRVVGGNVSIIDGELSIAGSQADLYLINPAGVVFGQNASLNVPGDFMVTSADAIGFGEGLASAWWSATSTGSTWANWANLNGDPSGFAFRLAEPGVILNSGTLTIEPGQHFSAIGGAIANTGTIAAPAGSVTALAVPGERLVRLSIPGNVLSLDVVPIVSPPTNLSLAETLPQLLTGNPDLQTASQLTVNADGSVSLLGSDLGVTIDPGTVLLSGTIDVANDMTVEFGTTQQVTVLGEKIAVLDATIDASGMVGGGTVLVGGEFQGNGTLPNANVLYVDERSQINASASGRGDGGTAILWADGVTIADGTIAARGENGGFVEVSGKRALSFDGAIDVSGTSGVNGTVLFDPEDLTLGGDESDEPPIDDFDEPPIDDFDDFDDPPIDDFDDFDDFDEPPIDDFDEPPIDDLTICDSH
;
A
#
# COMPACT_ATOMS: atom_id res chain seq x y z
N MET A 1 75.91 -30.52 -7.36
CA MET A 1 75.18 -31.77 -7.05
C MET A 1 73.84 -31.37 -6.44
N SER A 2 72.75 -31.91 -6.99
CA SER A 2 71.39 -32.06 -6.42
C SER A 2 70.70 -30.87 -5.71
N HIS A 3 69.80 -30.23 -6.47
CA HIS A 3 68.42 -29.76 -6.16
C HIS A 3 67.65 -30.43 -4.98
N PRO A 4 66.43 -29.97 -4.58
CA PRO A 4 65.80 -28.62 -4.59
C PRO A 4 64.92 -28.30 -3.32
N VAL A 5 64.17 -27.18 -3.35
CA VAL A 5 62.75 -26.97 -2.89
C VAL A 5 62.46 -25.97 -1.73
N PHE A 6 61.53 -25.02 -2.06
CA PHE A 6 60.62 -24.14 -1.29
C PHE A 6 60.99 -23.54 0.08
N ASP A 7 60.92 -22.21 0.22
CA ASP A 7 59.86 -21.56 1.02
C ASP A 7 59.69 -20.07 0.67
N GLY A 8 58.49 -19.53 0.88
CA GLY A 8 58.02 -18.24 0.36
C GLY A 8 58.41 -16.98 1.12
N LEU A 9 58.10 -15.82 0.52
CA LEU A 9 57.68 -14.60 1.21
C LEU A 9 57.17 -13.57 0.17
N ILE A 10 55.91 -13.15 0.27
CA ILE A 10 55.43 -11.88 -0.29
C ILE A 10 54.90 -11.06 0.87
N THR A 11 55.58 -9.97 1.20
CA THR A 11 55.01 -8.72 1.73
C THR A 11 55.89 -7.56 1.30
N GLY A 12 55.31 -6.50 0.76
CA GLY A 12 56.04 -5.28 0.42
C GLY A 12 55.38 -4.41 -0.63
N PHE A 13 54.41 -3.61 -0.18
CA PHE A 13 54.00 -2.27 -0.67
C PHE A 13 54.70 -1.71 -1.93
N THR A 14 53.92 -1.14 -2.86
CA THR A 14 53.76 0.33 -2.96
C THR A 14 52.81 0.75 -4.09
N VAL A 15 52.13 1.85 -3.81
CA VAL A 15 51.17 2.63 -4.60
C VAL A 15 51.79 3.16 -5.90
N GLY A 16 51.02 3.16 -7.00
CA GLY A 16 51.46 3.70 -8.29
C GLY A 16 50.30 4.16 -9.18
N SER A 17 50.04 5.46 -9.09
CA SER A 17 49.16 6.36 -9.87
C SER A 17 48.76 5.99 -11.30
N TRP A 18 47.48 6.21 -11.56
CA TRP A 18 46.84 6.39 -12.87
C TRP A 18 47.09 7.78 -13.48
N VAL A 19 46.78 7.86 -14.78
CA VAL A 19 46.53 9.03 -15.66
C VAL A 19 47.65 9.33 -16.65
N GLU A 20 47.40 9.00 -17.92
CA GLU A 20 47.61 9.98 -19.00
C GLU A 20 46.70 9.69 -20.21
N SER A 21 46.07 10.76 -20.68
CA SER A 21 45.12 10.83 -21.80
C SER A 21 45.78 11.42 -23.05
N ARG A 22 45.33 10.95 -24.23
CA ARG A 22 45.16 11.70 -25.51
C ARG A 22 46.44 12.31 -26.14
N ARG A 23 46.76 12.18 -27.43
CA ARG A 23 46.01 12.19 -28.71
C ARG A 23 47.09 12.06 -29.80
N ILE A 24 46.78 11.54 -31.00
CA ILE A 24 47.29 12.07 -32.30
C ILE A 24 46.43 11.45 -33.41
N PHE A 25 45.87 12.32 -34.25
CA PHE A 25 45.10 12.03 -35.46
C PHE A 25 46.02 11.93 -36.69
N ASP A 26 45.72 10.95 -37.54
CA ASP A 26 45.84 10.87 -39.00
C ASP A 26 47.12 11.27 -39.77
N ARG A 27 47.69 10.28 -40.48
CA ARG A 27 48.22 10.44 -41.85
C ARG A 27 48.20 9.15 -42.70
N LEU A 28 47.54 9.26 -43.86
CA LEU A 28 47.77 8.60 -45.17
C LEU A 28 47.26 7.15 -45.48
N SER A 29 46.01 7.06 -45.96
CA SER A 29 45.61 6.86 -47.37
C SER A 29 46.28 5.78 -48.28
N ARG A 30 45.43 4.85 -48.74
CA ARG A 30 45.38 4.07 -50.02
C ARG A 30 46.03 2.67 -50.09
N LEU A 31 45.16 1.65 -50.04
CA LEU A 31 45.08 0.67 -51.12
C LEU A 31 43.62 0.22 -51.32
N LEU A 32 43.14 0.37 -52.56
CA LEU A 32 41.82 -0.03 -53.06
C LEU A 32 41.76 -1.55 -53.23
N GLY A 33 40.64 -2.16 -52.84
CA GLY A 33 40.33 -3.57 -53.09
C GLY A 33 38.89 -3.89 -52.73
N SER A 34 38.02 -3.80 -53.73
CA SER A 34 36.60 -4.20 -53.78
C SER A 34 36.15 -5.25 -52.74
N LEU A 35 35.22 -4.86 -51.87
CA LEU A 35 34.23 -5.78 -51.32
C LEU A 35 32.88 -5.05 -51.27
N SER A 36 32.02 -5.34 -52.25
CA SER A 36 30.62 -4.90 -52.21
C SER A 36 29.93 -5.64 -51.08
N ILE A 37 29.85 -5.02 -49.90
CA ILE A 37 28.90 -5.42 -48.87
C ILE A 37 27.55 -4.84 -49.29
N VAL A 38 26.65 -5.73 -49.70
CA VAL A 38 25.22 -5.46 -49.75
C VAL A 38 24.79 -5.27 -48.30
N ILE A 39 24.61 -4.01 -47.88
CA ILE A 39 23.88 -3.71 -46.64
C ILE A 39 22.41 -3.95 -46.98
N THR A 40 21.95 -5.18 -46.76
CA THR A 40 20.54 -5.43 -46.57
C THR A 40 20.19 -4.72 -45.26
N VAL A 41 19.59 -3.54 -45.35
CA VAL A 41 18.82 -2.99 -44.24
C VAL A 41 17.64 -3.92 -44.10
N SER A 42 17.82 -5.00 -43.32
CA SER A 42 16.69 -5.69 -42.74
C SER A 42 16.05 -4.65 -41.84
N SER A 43 14.93 -4.07 -42.30
CA SER A 43 13.95 -3.46 -41.44
C SER A 43 13.66 -4.51 -40.37
N GLY A 44 14.33 -4.40 -39.23
CA GLY A 44 13.93 -5.13 -38.05
C GLY A 44 12.50 -4.70 -37.83
N ALA A 45 11.55 -5.59 -38.07
CA ALA A 45 10.24 -5.43 -37.50
C ALA A 45 10.50 -5.22 -36.01
N ILE A 46 10.24 -4.00 -35.53
CA ILE A 46 9.95 -3.84 -34.12
C ILE A 46 8.78 -4.81 -33.92
N ALA A 47 9.02 -5.84 -33.12
CA ALA A 47 7.93 -6.67 -32.66
C ALA A 47 7.01 -5.71 -31.90
N GLU A 48 5.96 -5.25 -32.56
CA GLU A 48 4.82 -4.69 -31.86
C GLU A 48 4.42 -5.77 -30.86
N THR A 49 4.48 -5.44 -29.58
CA THR A 49 3.89 -6.26 -28.52
C THR A 49 2.48 -6.58 -28.99
N ILE A 50 2.21 -7.86 -29.27
CA ILE A 50 0.92 -8.28 -29.82
C ILE A 50 -0.11 -7.87 -28.77
N ALA A 51 -0.99 -6.95 -29.14
CA ALA A 51 -2.11 -6.55 -28.30
C ALA A 51 -2.85 -7.80 -27.82
N GLU A 52 -2.98 -7.98 -26.51
CA GLU A 52 -3.89 -8.99 -25.98
C GLU A 52 -5.31 -8.49 -26.20
N THR A 53 -6.03 -9.16 -27.10
CA THR A 53 -7.41 -8.81 -27.44
C THR A 53 -8.38 -9.41 -26.43
N ILE A 54 -9.43 -8.66 -26.07
CA ILE A 54 -10.53 -9.20 -25.25
C ILE A 54 -11.21 -10.35 -26.00
N THR A 55 -11.12 -11.56 -25.45
CA THR A 55 -11.69 -12.77 -26.03
C THR A 55 -12.66 -13.39 -25.04
N PRO A 56 -13.94 -13.61 -25.38
CA PRO A 56 -14.89 -14.22 -24.46
C PRO A 56 -14.53 -15.69 -24.19
N ALA A 57 -14.73 -16.15 -22.95
CA ALA A 57 -14.52 -17.55 -22.58
C ALA A 57 -15.64 -18.45 -23.12
N ASN A 58 -15.29 -19.66 -23.55
CA ASN A 58 -16.25 -20.69 -23.93
C ASN A 58 -16.54 -21.64 -22.75
N ASP A 59 -17.04 -21.08 -21.65
CA ASP A 59 -17.24 -21.80 -20.38
C ASP A 59 -18.72 -21.86 -19.92
N GLY A 60 -19.63 -21.40 -20.78
CA GLY A 60 -21.07 -21.32 -20.50
C GLY A 60 -21.53 -20.00 -19.90
N THR A 61 -20.62 -19.05 -19.60
CA THR A 61 -21.00 -17.72 -19.12
C THR A 61 -21.77 -16.92 -20.18
N GLY A 62 -21.45 -17.13 -21.47
CA GLY A 62 -22.17 -16.46 -22.56
C GLY A 62 -21.84 -14.98 -22.69
N THR A 63 -20.62 -14.59 -22.34
CA THR A 63 -20.09 -13.23 -22.55
C THR A 63 -19.98 -12.94 -24.04
N ILE A 64 -20.37 -11.73 -24.43
CA ILE A 64 -20.38 -11.25 -25.81
C ILE A 64 -19.52 -10.00 -25.87
N VAL A 65 -18.51 -10.03 -26.73
CA VAL A 65 -17.57 -8.93 -26.96
C VAL A 65 -17.83 -8.39 -28.37
N THR A 66 -18.32 -7.15 -28.46
CA THR A 66 -18.73 -6.52 -29.73
C THR A 66 -17.88 -5.27 -29.98
N PRO A 67 -17.00 -5.26 -30.98
CA PRO A 67 -16.33 -4.04 -31.43
C PRO A 67 -17.36 -3.03 -31.93
N GLN A 68 -17.39 -1.82 -31.36
CA GLN A 68 -18.18 -0.71 -31.90
C GLN A 68 -17.43 0.03 -33.00
N ASP A 69 -16.12 0.19 -32.81
CA ASP A 69 -15.20 0.79 -33.76
C ASP A 69 -13.78 0.20 -33.59
N ALA A 70 -12.75 0.89 -34.08
CA ALA A 70 -11.37 0.42 -34.03
C ALA A 70 -10.77 0.40 -32.61
N ASN A 71 -11.29 1.23 -31.71
CA ASN A 71 -10.75 1.45 -30.36
C ASN A 71 -11.74 1.08 -29.26
N THR A 72 -13.05 1.08 -29.55
CA THR A 72 -14.09 0.84 -28.56
C THR A 72 -14.68 -0.55 -28.70
N VAL A 73 -14.71 -1.30 -27.61
CA VAL A 73 -15.36 -2.60 -27.49
C VAL A 73 -16.45 -2.53 -26.43
N THR A 74 -17.63 -3.05 -26.73
CA THR A 74 -18.71 -3.22 -25.76
C THR A 74 -18.87 -4.66 -25.36
N ILE A 75 -18.94 -4.89 -24.06
CA ILE A 75 -19.10 -6.18 -23.42
C ILE A 75 -20.55 -6.29 -22.92
N THR A 76 -21.25 -7.32 -23.39
CA THR A 76 -22.64 -7.65 -23.04
C THR A 76 -22.78 -9.14 -22.81
N GLY A 77 -24.00 -9.63 -22.58
CA GLY A 77 -24.24 -11.02 -22.23
C GLY A 77 -23.71 -11.34 -20.83
N GLY A 78 -23.46 -12.61 -20.56
CA GLY A 78 -23.12 -13.09 -19.21
C GLY A 78 -24.27 -13.85 -18.55
N GLN A 79 -24.06 -14.21 -17.28
CA GLN A 79 -25.05 -14.86 -16.42
C GLN A 79 -25.40 -13.97 -15.24
N LEU A 80 -26.66 -14.06 -14.78
CA LEU A 80 -27.11 -13.34 -13.60
C LEU A 80 -27.13 -14.24 -12.38
N SER A 81 -26.92 -13.63 -11.21
CA SER A 81 -27.26 -14.25 -9.93
C SER A 81 -28.76 -14.49 -9.80
N GLY A 82 -29.16 -15.27 -8.79
CA GLY A 82 -30.56 -15.62 -8.54
C GLY A 82 -31.40 -14.43 -8.07
N ASP A 83 -30.77 -13.47 -7.38
CA ASP A 83 -31.34 -12.18 -7.02
C ASP A 83 -31.27 -11.13 -8.15
N GLY A 84 -30.51 -11.41 -9.22
CA GLY A 84 -30.32 -10.53 -10.36
C GLY A 84 -29.36 -9.35 -10.13
N GLY A 85 -28.73 -9.24 -8.95
CA GLY A 85 -27.83 -8.13 -8.61
C GLY A 85 -26.42 -8.25 -9.19
N ASN A 86 -25.96 -9.47 -9.49
CA ASN A 86 -24.61 -9.74 -10.00
C ASN A 86 -24.64 -10.19 -11.46
N LEU A 87 -23.81 -9.56 -12.30
CA LEU A 87 -23.58 -9.93 -13.69
C LEU A 87 -22.21 -10.57 -13.85
N PHE A 88 -22.18 -11.85 -14.20
CA PHE A 88 -20.97 -12.64 -14.37
C PHE A 88 -20.56 -12.70 -15.84
N GLN A 89 -19.31 -12.33 -16.12
CA GLN A 89 -18.72 -12.36 -17.45
C GLN A 89 -17.32 -13.00 -17.41
N SER A 90 -17.05 -13.90 -18.36
CA SER A 90 -15.82 -14.67 -18.42
C SER A 90 -15.09 -14.43 -19.73
N PHE A 91 -13.77 -14.30 -19.64
CA PHE A 91 -12.86 -14.03 -20.74
C PHE A 91 -11.78 -15.09 -20.80
N GLN A 92 -11.44 -15.51 -22.01
CA GLN A 92 -10.23 -16.30 -22.25
C GLN A 92 -9.01 -15.42 -22.02
N ASP A 93 -9.01 -14.25 -22.66
CA ASP A 93 -7.95 -13.25 -22.61
C ASP A 93 -8.61 -11.89 -22.42
N PHE A 94 -7.98 -11.00 -21.65
CA PHE A 94 -8.52 -9.68 -21.38
C PHE A 94 -7.38 -8.67 -21.32
N GLY A 95 -7.24 -7.90 -22.38
CA GLY A 95 -6.26 -6.83 -22.48
C GLY A 95 -6.77 -5.65 -23.29
N LEU A 96 -6.13 -4.51 -23.08
CA LEU A 96 -6.38 -3.25 -23.77
C LEU A 96 -5.04 -2.61 -24.11
N THR A 97 -4.95 -2.06 -25.33
CA THR A 97 -3.83 -1.21 -25.73
C THR A 97 -4.18 0.27 -25.55
N ALA A 98 -3.16 1.12 -25.63
CA ALA A 98 -3.30 2.57 -25.65
C ALA A 98 -4.47 3.04 -26.54
N ASN A 99 -5.32 3.89 -25.96
CA ASN A 99 -6.52 4.48 -26.59
C ASN A 99 -7.70 3.51 -26.82
N GLN A 100 -7.61 2.24 -26.41
CA GLN A 100 -8.77 1.36 -26.43
C GLN A 100 -9.64 1.56 -25.20
N THR A 101 -10.94 1.34 -25.36
CA THR A 101 -11.93 1.40 -24.29
C THR A 101 -12.75 0.10 -24.26
N ALA A 102 -12.81 -0.55 -23.10
CA ALA A 102 -13.76 -1.62 -22.83
C ALA A 102 -14.95 -1.08 -22.05
N ILE A 103 -16.14 -1.16 -22.64
CA ILE A 103 -17.39 -0.72 -22.01
C ILE A 103 -18.18 -1.95 -21.57
N PHE A 104 -18.26 -2.16 -20.25
CA PHE A 104 -19.18 -3.10 -19.63
C PHE A 104 -20.60 -2.50 -19.65
N GLN A 105 -21.40 -2.92 -20.62
CA GLN A 105 -22.77 -2.43 -20.76
C GLN A 105 -23.70 -3.24 -19.86
N THR A 106 -24.34 -2.53 -18.94
CA THR A 106 -25.18 -3.10 -17.89
C THR A 106 -26.55 -2.43 -17.85
N SER A 107 -27.36 -2.76 -16.84
CA SER A 107 -28.71 -2.22 -16.61
C SER A 107 -28.87 -1.77 -15.16
N PRO A 108 -29.82 -0.87 -14.85
CA PRO A 108 -29.95 -0.28 -13.51
C PRO A 108 -30.20 -1.27 -12.36
N ALA A 109 -30.57 -2.52 -12.65
CA ALA A 109 -30.80 -3.55 -11.65
C ALA A 109 -29.51 -4.27 -11.20
N ILE A 110 -28.40 -4.06 -11.92
CA ILE A 110 -27.11 -4.69 -11.61
C ILE A 110 -26.35 -3.81 -10.62
N ASN A 111 -25.96 -4.43 -9.50
CA ASN A 111 -25.12 -3.83 -8.47
C ASN A 111 -23.65 -4.15 -8.73
N ASN A 112 -23.33 -5.38 -9.16
CA ASN A 112 -21.96 -5.83 -9.35
C ASN A 112 -21.75 -6.42 -10.75
N VAL A 113 -20.73 -5.96 -11.46
CA VAL A 113 -20.23 -6.60 -12.69
C VAL A 113 -18.94 -7.32 -12.35
N LEU A 114 -18.93 -8.64 -12.55
CA LEU A 114 -17.78 -9.48 -12.27
C LEU A 114 -17.20 -10.05 -13.56
N GLY A 115 -16.01 -9.56 -13.93
CA GLY A 115 -15.21 -10.06 -15.03
C GLY A 115 -14.12 -11.01 -14.52
N ARG A 116 -14.07 -12.24 -15.05
CA ARG A 116 -12.96 -13.18 -14.76
C ARG A 116 -12.21 -13.60 -16.01
N VAL A 117 -10.90 -13.78 -15.89
CA VAL A 117 -10.03 -14.33 -16.94
C VAL A 117 -9.69 -15.78 -16.62
N VAL A 118 -9.97 -16.70 -17.55
CA VAL A 118 -9.77 -18.15 -17.36
C VAL A 118 -8.65 -18.73 -18.23
N GLY A 119 -8.05 -17.94 -19.12
CA GLY A 119 -7.06 -18.44 -20.08
C GLY A 119 -5.64 -18.61 -19.55
N GLY A 120 -5.35 -18.08 -18.35
CA GLY A 120 -4.05 -18.20 -17.70
C GLY A 120 -3.01 -17.16 -18.16
N ASN A 121 -3.40 -16.18 -18.97
CA ASN A 121 -2.55 -15.08 -19.40
C ASN A 121 -2.77 -13.84 -18.50
N VAL A 122 -1.71 -13.06 -18.30
CA VAL A 122 -1.73 -11.80 -17.54
C VAL A 122 -2.57 -10.77 -18.29
N SER A 123 -3.45 -10.05 -17.59
CA SER A 123 -4.19 -8.96 -18.21
C SER A 123 -3.33 -7.71 -18.34
N ILE A 124 -2.98 -7.30 -19.56
CA ILE A 124 -2.32 -6.02 -19.83
C ILE A 124 -3.38 -4.99 -20.23
N ILE A 125 -3.59 -3.98 -19.39
CA ILE A 125 -4.62 -2.96 -19.52
C ILE A 125 -3.93 -1.61 -19.66
N ASP A 126 -3.69 -1.17 -20.88
CA ASP A 126 -3.12 0.14 -21.20
C ASP A 126 -4.17 1.06 -21.85
N GLY A 127 -5.43 0.98 -21.40
CA GLY A 127 -6.54 1.76 -21.94
C GLY A 127 -7.64 1.98 -20.89
N GLU A 128 -8.83 2.41 -21.33
CA GLU A 128 -9.93 2.74 -20.43
C GLU A 128 -10.85 1.54 -20.13
N LEU A 129 -11.12 1.29 -18.86
CA LEU A 129 -12.23 0.43 -18.41
C LEU A 129 -13.42 1.30 -18.04
N SER A 130 -14.60 1.01 -18.59
CA SER A 130 -15.82 1.78 -18.34
C SER A 130 -17.01 0.90 -18.03
N ILE A 131 -17.87 1.35 -17.11
CA ILE A 131 -19.20 0.79 -16.85
C ILE A 131 -20.25 1.76 -17.39
N ALA A 132 -21.25 1.24 -18.12
CA ALA A 132 -22.32 2.05 -18.67
C ALA A 132 -23.70 1.44 -18.41
N GLY A 133 -24.66 2.28 -18.01
CA GLY A 133 -26.07 1.88 -17.84
C GLY A 133 -26.50 1.53 -16.41
N SER A 134 -25.60 1.60 -15.44
CA SER A 134 -25.89 1.55 -13.99
C SER A 134 -24.77 2.21 -13.17
N GLN A 135 -24.95 2.24 -11.85
CA GLN A 135 -23.91 2.63 -10.86
C GLN A 135 -23.20 1.38 -10.31
N ALA A 136 -23.00 0.35 -11.12
CA ALA A 136 -22.47 -0.92 -10.64
C ALA A 136 -20.99 -0.83 -10.30
N ASP A 137 -20.60 -1.61 -9.30
CA ASP A 137 -19.22 -1.92 -8.96
C ASP A 137 -18.62 -2.85 -10.02
N LEU A 138 -17.31 -2.75 -10.24
CA LEU A 138 -16.57 -3.59 -11.17
C LEU A 138 -15.53 -4.42 -10.44
N TYR A 139 -15.67 -5.75 -10.54
CA TYR A 139 -14.73 -6.74 -10.02
C TYR A 139 -13.99 -7.39 -11.20
N LEU A 140 -12.67 -7.23 -11.25
CA LEU A 140 -11.81 -7.88 -12.24
C LEU A 140 -10.92 -8.93 -11.59
N ILE A 141 -11.04 -10.17 -12.05
CA ILE A 141 -10.37 -11.34 -11.48
C ILE A 141 -9.45 -11.95 -12.53
N ASN A 142 -8.14 -11.95 -12.28
CA ASN A 142 -7.19 -12.69 -13.10
C ASN A 142 -6.08 -13.33 -12.24
N PRO A 143 -6.09 -14.66 -12.07
CA PRO A 143 -5.08 -15.35 -11.25
C PRO A 143 -3.65 -15.21 -11.75
N ALA A 144 -3.46 -14.96 -13.05
CA ALA A 144 -2.15 -14.74 -13.64
C ALA A 144 -1.59 -13.35 -13.29
N GLY A 145 -2.45 -12.40 -12.90
CA GLY A 145 -2.08 -11.03 -12.59
C GLY A 145 -2.69 -10.00 -13.55
N VAL A 146 -2.54 -8.73 -13.19
CA VAL A 146 -3.07 -7.58 -13.95
C VAL A 146 -2.03 -6.47 -13.96
N VAL A 147 -1.75 -5.93 -15.14
CA VAL A 147 -0.83 -4.81 -15.36
C VAL A 147 -1.61 -3.64 -15.94
N PHE A 148 -1.74 -2.56 -15.17
CA PHE A 148 -2.25 -1.28 -15.66
C PHE A 148 -1.09 -0.46 -16.21
N GLY A 149 -1.10 -0.24 -17.53
CA GLY A 149 -0.12 0.56 -18.24
C GLY A 149 -0.27 2.06 -17.99
N GLN A 150 0.64 2.86 -18.53
CA GLN A 150 0.67 4.32 -18.32
C GLN A 150 -0.58 5.05 -18.86
N ASN A 151 -1.26 4.45 -19.85
CA ASN A 151 -2.48 5.00 -20.43
C ASN A 151 -3.75 4.42 -19.81
N ALA A 152 -3.62 3.56 -18.78
CA ALA A 152 -4.75 2.99 -18.09
C ALA A 152 -5.58 4.07 -17.38
N SER A 153 -6.89 4.02 -17.57
CA SER A 153 -7.86 4.87 -16.87
C SER A 153 -9.10 4.08 -16.50
N LEU A 154 -9.82 4.59 -15.49
CA LEU A 154 -11.09 4.02 -15.04
C LEU A 154 -12.19 5.06 -15.24
N ASN A 155 -13.33 4.60 -15.73
CA ASN A 155 -14.59 5.32 -15.79
C ASN A 155 -15.67 4.41 -15.18
N VAL A 156 -15.53 4.20 -13.87
CA VAL A 156 -16.32 3.28 -13.06
C VAL A 156 -17.11 4.11 -12.05
N PRO A 157 -18.45 4.10 -12.09
CA PRO A 157 -19.30 4.94 -11.24
C PRO A 157 -19.47 4.43 -9.80
N GLY A 158 -19.20 3.14 -9.57
CA GLY A 158 -19.20 2.49 -8.26
C GLY A 158 -17.79 2.13 -7.80
N ASP A 159 -17.68 1.11 -6.95
CA ASP A 159 -16.41 0.60 -6.46
C ASP A 159 -15.64 -0.14 -7.57
N PHE A 160 -14.31 -0.15 -7.45
CA PHE A 160 -13.45 -0.94 -8.31
C PHE A 160 -12.60 -1.90 -7.50
N MET A 161 -12.74 -3.20 -7.77
CA MET A 161 -11.89 -4.23 -7.20
C MET A 161 -11.16 -5.01 -8.28
N VAL A 162 -9.84 -5.11 -8.12
CA VAL A 162 -8.98 -5.98 -8.93
C VAL A 162 -8.31 -7.02 -8.05
N THR A 163 -8.31 -8.28 -8.50
CA THR A 163 -7.71 -9.37 -7.73
C THR A 163 -7.02 -10.42 -8.58
N SER A 164 -5.94 -11.00 -8.04
CA SER A 164 -5.32 -12.23 -8.56
C SER A 164 -5.68 -13.48 -7.75
N ALA A 165 -6.72 -13.41 -6.92
CA ALA A 165 -7.38 -14.59 -6.40
C ALA A 165 -7.91 -15.48 -7.52
N ASP A 166 -7.98 -16.78 -7.27
CA ASP A 166 -8.48 -17.74 -8.25
C ASP A 166 -9.95 -18.13 -8.05
N ALA A 167 -10.56 -17.63 -6.97
CA ALA A 167 -12.01 -17.62 -6.82
C ALA A 167 -12.48 -16.46 -5.93
N ILE A 168 -13.71 -16.01 -6.21
CA ILE A 168 -14.46 -15.07 -5.37
C ILE A 168 -15.65 -15.80 -4.73
N GLY A 169 -15.90 -15.51 -3.46
CA GLY A 169 -16.90 -16.16 -2.63
C GLY A 169 -18.12 -15.26 -2.39
N PHE A 170 -19.29 -15.89 -2.19
CA PHE A 170 -20.55 -15.22 -1.88
C PHE A 170 -21.24 -15.90 -0.70
N GLY A 171 -21.90 -15.11 0.15
CA GLY A 171 -22.54 -15.58 1.38
C GLY A 171 -21.55 -15.86 2.52
N GLU A 172 -22.04 -16.37 3.65
CA GLU A 172 -21.27 -16.38 4.91
C GLU A 172 -20.54 -17.71 5.21
N GLY A 173 -19.30 -17.60 5.72
CA GLY A 173 -18.57 -18.68 6.38
C GLY A 173 -18.10 -19.83 5.46
N LEU A 174 -18.14 -21.07 5.97
CA LEU A 174 -17.71 -22.27 5.22
C LEU A 174 -18.74 -22.75 4.19
N ALA A 175 -19.92 -22.12 4.14
CA ALA A 175 -21.00 -22.41 3.20
C ALA A 175 -20.99 -21.49 1.97
N SER A 176 -20.00 -20.60 1.83
CA SER A 176 -19.90 -19.67 0.71
C SER A 176 -19.90 -20.39 -0.63
N ALA A 177 -20.67 -19.87 -1.57
CA ALA A 177 -20.63 -20.31 -2.96
C ALA A 177 -19.45 -19.63 -3.67
N TRP A 178 -18.69 -20.38 -4.45
CA TRP A 178 -17.45 -19.90 -5.06
C TRP A 178 -17.55 -19.83 -6.58
N TRP A 179 -17.10 -18.72 -7.14
CA TRP A 179 -16.94 -18.55 -8.58
C TRP A 179 -15.46 -18.49 -8.93
N SER A 180 -14.96 -19.53 -9.60
CA SER A 180 -13.52 -19.75 -9.78
C SER A 180 -13.04 -19.60 -11.22
N ALA A 181 -11.90 -18.93 -11.39
CA ALA A 181 -11.21 -18.76 -12.67
C ALA A 181 -10.41 -20.00 -13.12
N THR A 182 -10.02 -20.89 -12.19
CA THR A 182 -9.16 -22.06 -12.47
C THR A 182 -9.92 -23.38 -12.59
N SER A 183 -11.17 -23.45 -12.15
CA SER A 183 -12.04 -24.60 -12.34
C SER A 183 -13.16 -24.29 -13.33
N THR A 184 -12.97 -24.68 -14.60
CA THR A 184 -13.95 -24.45 -15.67
C THR A 184 -14.86 -25.66 -15.86
N GLY A 185 -16.17 -25.49 -15.65
CA GLY A 185 -17.19 -26.50 -15.94
C GLY A 185 -18.58 -26.12 -15.39
N SER A 186 -19.64 -26.44 -16.13
CA SER A 186 -21.04 -26.08 -15.83
C SER A 186 -21.60 -26.64 -14.50
N THR A 187 -20.89 -27.58 -13.87
CA THR A 187 -21.28 -28.17 -12.58
C THR A 187 -20.81 -27.38 -11.35
N TRP A 188 -19.95 -26.36 -11.49
CA TRP A 188 -19.37 -25.62 -10.35
C TRP A 188 -19.83 -24.16 -10.20
N ALA A 189 -20.41 -23.54 -11.24
CA ALA A 189 -20.98 -22.19 -11.12
C ALA A 189 -22.51 -22.27 -11.24
N ASN A 190 -23.19 -22.56 -10.13
CA ASN A 190 -24.61 -22.27 -10.07
C ASN A 190 -24.79 -20.78 -9.79
N TRP A 191 -24.79 -19.95 -10.84
CA TRP A 191 -24.91 -18.49 -10.71
C TRP A 191 -26.10 -18.08 -9.86
N ALA A 192 -27.21 -18.85 -9.88
CA ALA A 192 -28.38 -18.60 -9.05
C ALA A 192 -28.11 -18.57 -7.53
N ASN A 193 -26.98 -19.11 -7.09
CA ASN A 193 -26.56 -19.14 -5.67
C ASN A 193 -25.48 -18.10 -5.34
N LEU A 194 -24.95 -17.37 -6.32
CA LEU A 194 -23.92 -16.34 -6.13
C LEU A 194 -24.58 -14.97 -5.91
N ASN A 195 -25.36 -14.87 -4.84
CA ASN A 195 -26.22 -13.72 -4.52
C ASN A 195 -25.54 -12.75 -3.55
N GLY A 196 -25.99 -11.49 -3.55
CA GLY A 196 -25.43 -10.42 -2.74
C GLY A 196 -23.99 -10.06 -3.13
N ASP A 197 -23.32 -9.33 -2.25
CA ASP A 197 -21.97 -8.86 -2.53
C ASP A 197 -20.90 -9.94 -2.29
N PRO A 198 -19.76 -9.84 -2.97
CA PRO A 198 -18.61 -10.69 -2.66
C PRO A 198 -18.21 -10.65 -1.19
N SER A 199 -17.95 -11.82 -0.63
CA SER A 199 -17.64 -12.00 0.80
C SER A 199 -16.26 -12.62 1.06
N GLY A 200 -15.51 -12.96 0.02
CA GLY A 200 -14.15 -13.46 0.20
C GLY A 200 -13.43 -13.81 -1.09
N PHE A 201 -12.13 -14.09 -0.94
CA PHE A 201 -11.23 -14.45 -2.02
C PHE A 201 -10.43 -15.69 -1.66
N ALA A 202 -10.33 -16.64 -2.59
CA ALA A 202 -9.48 -17.80 -2.43
C ALA A 202 -8.21 -17.61 -3.27
N PHE A 203 -7.06 -17.74 -2.61
CA PHE A 203 -5.73 -17.79 -3.20
C PHE A 203 -5.24 -19.23 -3.10
N ARG A 204 -5.76 -20.14 -3.91
CA ARG A 204 -5.45 -21.58 -3.84
C ARG A 204 -4.17 -21.94 -4.60
N LEU A 205 -3.70 -21.04 -5.46
CA LEU A 205 -2.42 -21.16 -6.14
C LEU A 205 -1.28 -20.89 -5.15
N ALA A 206 -0.16 -21.59 -5.30
CA ALA A 206 1.04 -21.37 -4.49
C ALA A 206 1.68 -20.00 -4.80
N GLU A 207 1.63 -19.59 -6.07
CA GLU A 207 2.17 -18.33 -6.56
C GLU A 207 1.06 -17.56 -7.30
N PRO A 208 0.22 -16.82 -6.57
CA PRO A 208 -0.78 -15.93 -7.18
C PRO A 208 -0.12 -14.77 -7.93
N GLY A 209 -0.78 -14.31 -8.99
CA GLY A 209 -0.26 -13.27 -9.88
C GLY A 209 -0.06 -11.90 -9.22
N VAL A 210 0.74 -11.06 -9.88
CA VAL A 210 1.02 -9.68 -9.43
C VAL A 210 -0.02 -8.71 -9.98
N ILE A 211 -0.41 -7.72 -9.17
CA ILE A 211 -1.15 -6.54 -9.62
C ILE A 211 -0.16 -5.37 -9.69
N LEU A 212 0.03 -4.82 -10.89
CA LEU A 212 0.95 -3.74 -11.15
C LEU A 212 0.19 -2.53 -11.69
N ASN A 213 0.41 -1.36 -11.10
CA ASN A 213 -0.12 -0.10 -11.62
C ASN A 213 1.00 0.88 -11.97
N SER A 214 1.02 1.32 -13.24
CA SER A 214 1.87 2.41 -13.72
C SER A 214 1.08 3.56 -14.34
N GLY A 215 -0.25 3.48 -14.33
CA GLY A 215 -1.16 4.49 -14.87
C GLY A 215 -1.78 5.36 -13.79
N THR A 216 -2.86 6.06 -14.16
CA THR A 216 -3.67 6.88 -13.25
C THR A 216 -5.05 6.27 -13.11
N LEU A 217 -5.25 5.53 -12.02
CA LEU A 217 -6.49 4.83 -11.71
C LEU A 217 -7.30 5.68 -10.74
N THR A 218 -8.23 6.47 -11.28
CA THR A 218 -9.12 7.33 -10.49
C THR A 218 -10.54 6.81 -10.56
N ILE A 219 -11.20 6.67 -9.40
CA ILE A 219 -12.64 6.39 -9.31
C ILE A 219 -13.40 7.62 -8.81
N GLU A 220 -14.73 7.57 -8.90
CA GLU A 220 -15.60 8.66 -8.47
C GLU A 220 -15.48 8.94 -6.95
N PRO A 221 -15.73 10.19 -6.49
CA PRO A 221 -15.62 10.51 -5.09
C PRO A 221 -16.53 9.67 -4.19
N GLY A 222 -16.01 9.29 -3.02
CA GLY A 222 -16.71 8.47 -2.03
C GLY A 222 -16.81 6.98 -2.37
N GLN A 223 -16.24 6.54 -3.50
CA GLN A 223 -16.16 5.12 -3.87
C GLN A 223 -14.88 4.47 -3.32
N HIS A 224 -14.79 3.14 -3.42
CA HIS A 224 -13.71 2.33 -2.87
C HIS A 224 -12.90 1.64 -3.97
N PHE A 225 -11.57 1.79 -3.91
CA PHE A 225 -10.64 1.05 -4.77
C PHE A 225 -9.98 -0.06 -3.95
N SER A 226 -10.07 -1.31 -4.41
CA SER A 226 -9.42 -2.45 -3.76
C SER A 226 -8.54 -3.24 -4.72
N ALA A 227 -7.26 -3.34 -4.42
CA ALA A 227 -6.34 -4.29 -5.04
C ALA A 227 -6.01 -5.40 -4.04
N ILE A 228 -6.40 -6.65 -4.36
CA ILE A 228 -6.12 -7.82 -3.53
C ILE A 228 -5.34 -8.82 -4.37
N GLY A 229 -4.02 -8.84 -4.21
CA GLY A 229 -3.10 -9.54 -5.10
C GLY A 229 -2.25 -10.57 -4.39
N GLY A 230 -1.62 -11.46 -5.15
CA GLY A 230 -0.50 -12.25 -4.68
C GLY A 230 0.65 -11.35 -4.25
N ALA A 231 0.97 -10.39 -5.10
CA ALA A 231 1.76 -9.23 -4.75
C ALA A 231 1.19 -7.98 -5.44
N ILE A 232 1.53 -6.80 -4.91
CA ILE A 232 1.07 -5.53 -5.44
C ILE A 232 2.26 -4.61 -5.64
N ALA A 233 2.32 -3.97 -6.81
CA ALA A 233 3.27 -2.92 -7.11
C ALA A 233 2.52 -1.69 -7.66
N ASN A 234 2.77 -0.53 -7.07
CA ASN A 234 2.29 0.75 -7.58
C ASN A 234 3.49 1.63 -7.92
N THR A 235 3.49 2.21 -9.12
CA THR A 235 4.41 3.28 -9.54
C THR A 235 3.68 4.48 -10.13
N GLY A 236 2.37 4.35 -10.34
CA GLY A 236 1.49 5.40 -10.85
C GLY A 236 0.67 6.04 -9.74
N THR A 237 -0.55 6.45 -10.07
CA THR A 237 -1.51 7.05 -9.15
C THR A 237 -2.72 6.14 -8.98
N ILE A 238 -3.14 5.92 -7.74
CA ILE A 238 -4.46 5.37 -7.38
C ILE A 238 -5.19 6.46 -6.61
N ALA A 239 -6.37 6.87 -7.08
CA ALA A 239 -7.14 7.94 -6.45
C ALA A 239 -8.61 7.55 -6.22
N ALA A 240 -9.07 7.72 -4.99
CA ALA A 240 -10.47 7.55 -4.58
C ALA A 240 -10.86 8.72 -3.65
N PRO A 241 -11.05 9.95 -4.21
CA PRO A 241 -11.26 11.15 -3.40
C PRO A 241 -12.42 11.00 -2.42
N ALA A 242 -12.23 11.37 -1.15
CA ALA A 242 -13.22 11.21 -0.08
C ALA A 242 -13.74 9.76 0.14
N GLY A 243 -13.13 8.76 -0.50
CA GLY A 243 -13.44 7.34 -0.40
C GLY A 243 -12.30 6.57 0.27
N SER A 244 -12.05 5.34 -0.16
CA SER A 244 -10.96 4.53 0.39
C SER A 244 -10.15 3.78 -0.66
N VAL A 245 -8.89 3.50 -0.34
CA VAL A 245 -7.99 2.65 -1.11
C VAL A 245 -7.48 1.53 -0.21
N THR A 246 -7.67 0.28 -0.65
CA THR A 246 -7.07 -0.89 -0.01
C THR A 246 -6.11 -1.60 -0.95
N ALA A 247 -4.87 -1.80 -0.51
CA ALA A 247 -3.88 -2.64 -1.17
C ALA A 247 -3.49 -3.79 -0.23
N LEU A 248 -3.89 -5.01 -0.58
CA LEU A 248 -3.65 -6.21 0.22
C LEU A 248 -2.89 -7.28 -0.59
N ALA A 249 -1.64 -7.55 -0.21
CA ALA A 249 -0.89 -8.68 -0.71
C ALA A 249 -1.12 -9.93 0.14
N VAL A 250 -1.49 -11.03 -0.51
CA VAL A 250 -1.88 -12.29 0.12
C VAL A 250 -0.92 -13.39 -0.38
N PRO A 251 -0.21 -14.08 0.52
CA PRO A 251 0.53 -15.27 0.13
C PRO A 251 -0.37 -16.32 -0.54
N GLY A 252 0.22 -17.18 -1.35
CA GLY A 252 -0.50 -18.34 -1.88
C GLY A 252 -1.02 -19.26 -0.78
N GLU A 253 -1.99 -20.09 -1.14
CA GLU A 253 -2.66 -21.05 -0.25
C GLU A 253 -3.32 -20.37 0.96
N ARG A 254 -4.10 -19.32 0.70
CA ARG A 254 -4.82 -18.53 1.72
C ARG A 254 -6.28 -18.29 1.33
N LEU A 255 -7.08 -17.98 2.34
CA LEU A 255 -8.43 -17.47 2.21
C LEU A 255 -8.48 -16.07 2.79
N VAL A 256 -9.09 -15.15 2.06
CA VAL A 256 -9.44 -13.81 2.52
C VAL A 256 -10.95 -13.79 2.74
N ARG A 257 -11.37 -13.32 3.90
CA ARG A 257 -12.80 -13.10 4.19
C ARG A 257 -13.03 -11.60 4.33
N LEU A 258 -14.14 -11.14 3.77
CA LEU A 258 -14.60 -9.77 3.93
C LEU A 258 -15.68 -9.79 5.01
N SER A 259 -15.45 -9.06 6.09
CA SER A 259 -16.39 -9.03 7.22
C SER A 259 -17.60 -8.13 6.99
N ILE A 260 -17.55 -7.23 6.00
CA ILE A 260 -18.69 -6.42 5.50
C ILE A 260 -18.51 -6.22 3.97
N PRO A 261 -19.58 -6.23 3.16
CA PRO A 261 -19.52 -5.87 1.74
C PRO A 261 -18.84 -4.53 1.47
N GLY A 262 -18.01 -4.45 0.41
CA GLY A 262 -17.39 -3.20 -0.07
C GLY A 262 -16.20 -2.67 0.75
N ASN A 263 -15.95 -3.17 1.96
CA ASN A 263 -14.82 -2.72 2.79
C ASN A 263 -14.06 -3.88 3.45
N VAL A 264 -12.73 -3.80 3.44
CA VAL A 264 -11.85 -4.76 4.15
C VAL A 264 -11.76 -4.35 5.62
N LEU A 265 -12.81 -4.60 6.40
CA LEU A 265 -12.88 -4.19 7.81
C LEU A 265 -12.45 -5.28 8.79
N SER A 266 -12.34 -6.53 8.33
CA SER A 266 -11.76 -7.61 9.11
C SER A 266 -11.35 -8.73 8.16
N LEU A 267 -10.16 -9.28 8.38
CA LEU A 267 -9.54 -10.24 7.49
C LEU A 267 -8.90 -11.37 8.29
N ASP A 268 -9.51 -12.55 8.22
CA ASP A 268 -8.89 -13.78 8.72
C ASP A 268 -8.06 -14.42 7.60
N VAL A 269 -6.77 -14.07 7.50
CA VAL A 269 -5.82 -14.80 6.65
C VAL A 269 -5.43 -16.08 7.38
N VAL A 270 -6.18 -17.15 7.16
CA VAL A 270 -5.85 -18.44 7.79
C VAL A 270 -4.69 -19.09 7.04
N PRO A 271 -3.51 -19.29 7.68
CA PRO A 271 -2.41 -20.01 7.05
C PRO A 271 -2.71 -21.49 6.92
N ILE A 272 -2.36 -22.08 5.77
CA ILE A 272 -2.29 -23.54 5.62
C ILE A 272 -0.94 -24.09 6.14
N VAL A 273 0.07 -23.22 6.33
CA VAL A 273 1.38 -23.53 6.92
C VAL A 273 2.07 -22.27 7.48
N SER A 274 2.80 -22.39 8.59
CA SER A 274 3.50 -21.29 9.30
C SER A 274 4.78 -20.81 8.58
N PRO A 275 5.10 -19.50 8.60
CA PRO A 275 6.31 -18.95 7.96
C PRO A 275 7.59 -19.15 8.80
N PRO A 276 8.78 -19.15 8.18
CA PRO A 276 10.06 -19.28 8.88
C PRO A 276 10.48 -18.00 9.61
N THR A 277 11.15 -18.17 10.75
CA THR A 277 11.58 -17.12 11.68
C THR A 277 13.10 -17.02 11.74
N ASN A 278 13.69 -15.98 11.13
CA ASN A 278 14.98 -15.37 11.49
C ASN A 278 15.23 -14.15 10.59
N LEU A 279 15.00 -12.93 11.12
CA LEU A 279 15.36 -11.66 10.49
C LEU A 279 16.32 -10.91 11.42
N SER A 280 17.41 -10.38 10.86
CA SER A 280 18.44 -9.60 11.56
C SER A 280 18.27 -8.11 11.23
N LEU A 281 18.55 -7.23 12.19
CA LEU A 281 18.40 -5.76 12.07
C LEU A 281 19.50 -5.06 11.25
N ALA A 282 20.30 -5.81 10.49
CA ALA A 282 21.44 -5.29 9.73
C ALA A 282 21.24 -5.35 8.20
N GLU A 283 20.07 -5.77 7.72
CA GLU A 283 19.83 -6.03 6.30
C GLU A 283 19.31 -4.77 5.58
N THR A 284 19.84 -4.47 4.39
CA THR A 284 19.40 -3.34 3.56
C THR A 284 18.02 -3.60 2.93
N LEU A 285 17.28 -2.54 2.55
CA LEU A 285 15.97 -2.65 1.88
C LEU A 285 15.95 -3.69 0.73
N PRO A 286 16.90 -3.69 -0.22
CA PRO A 286 16.87 -4.67 -1.30
C PRO A 286 17.09 -6.10 -0.78
N GLN A 287 17.88 -6.28 0.28
CA GLN A 287 18.09 -7.58 0.90
C GLN A 287 16.84 -8.07 1.66
N LEU A 288 16.10 -7.17 2.30
CA LEU A 288 14.81 -7.49 2.94
C LEU A 288 13.73 -7.88 1.92
N LEU A 289 13.73 -7.22 0.76
CA LEU A 289 12.77 -7.48 -0.31
C LEU A 289 13.14 -8.70 -1.18
N THR A 290 14.42 -8.91 -1.47
CA THR A 290 14.89 -9.93 -2.44
C THR A 290 15.59 -11.12 -1.79
N GLY A 291 15.92 -11.06 -0.49
CA GLY A 291 16.80 -12.03 0.17
C GLY A 291 18.25 -12.00 -0.31
N ASN A 292 18.64 -11.03 -1.15
CA ASN A 292 19.97 -10.94 -1.74
C ASN A 292 20.87 -9.92 -0.98
N PRO A 293 21.92 -10.38 -0.26
CA PRO A 293 22.83 -9.51 0.49
C PRO A 293 23.68 -8.56 -0.36
N ASP A 294 23.79 -8.82 -1.66
CA ASP A 294 24.66 -8.04 -2.55
C ASP A 294 23.99 -6.74 -3.06
N LEU A 295 22.70 -6.54 -2.77
CA LEU A 295 21.94 -5.36 -3.20
C LEU A 295 21.83 -4.32 -2.07
N GLN A 296 22.63 -3.25 -2.17
CA GLN A 296 22.82 -2.29 -1.07
C GLN A 296 22.07 -0.96 -1.27
N THR A 297 21.71 -0.59 -2.51
CA THR A 297 21.08 0.69 -2.84
C THR A 297 20.04 0.53 -3.94
N ALA A 298 18.77 0.42 -3.59
CA ALA A 298 17.71 0.59 -4.57
C ALA A 298 16.64 1.52 -4.03
N SER A 299 16.35 2.57 -4.78
CA SER A 299 15.48 3.67 -4.37
C SER A 299 14.32 3.91 -5.35
N GLN A 300 14.22 3.12 -6.42
CA GLN A 300 13.21 3.34 -7.45
C GLN A 300 12.76 2.03 -8.07
N LEU A 301 11.49 1.98 -8.47
CA LEU A 301 10.90 0.85 -9.18
C LEU A 301 10.83 1.13 -10.68
N THR A 302 11.19 0.15 -11.50
CA THR A 302 11.08 0.16 -12.97
C THR A 302 10.22 -1.01 -13.41
N VAL A 303 9.35 -0.77 -14.38
CA VAL A 303 8.61 -1.83 -15.05
C VAL A 303 9.33 -2.18 -16.34
N ASN A 304 9.75 -3.44 -16.46
CA ASN A 304 10.35 -3.98 -17.66
C ASN A 304 9.30 -4.16 -18.77
N ALA A 305 9.75 -4.25 -20.01
CA ALA A 305 8.88 -4.43 -21.17
C ALA A 305 8.10 -5.77 -21.16
N ASP A 306 8.46 -6.72 -20.30
CA ASP A 306 7.77 -7.99 -20.09
C ASP A 306 6.78 -7.95 -18.90
N GLY A 307 6.55 -6.78 -18.29
CA GLY A 307 5.66 -6.61 -17.14
C GLY A 307 6.28 -7.04 -15.80
N SER A 308 7.52 -7.54 -15.80
CA SER A 308 8.26 -7.74 -14.56
C SER A 308 8.70 -6.42 -13.97
N VAL A 309 8.86 -6.40 -12.65
CA VAL A 309 9.20 -5.20 -11.91
C VAL A 309 10.67 -5.31 -11.45
N SER A 310 11.45 -4.25 -11.56
CA SER A 310 12.88 -4.21 -11.20
C SER A 310 13.21 -2.98 -10.36
N LEU A 311 14.08 -3.14 -9.38
CA LEU A 311 14.59 -2.04 -8.57
C LEU A 311 15.74 -1.35 -9.34
N LEU A 312 15.62 -0.05 -9.60
CA LEU A 312 16.64 0.78 -10.25
C LEU A 312 17.86 0.87 -9.32
N GLY A 313 19.00 0.34 -9.79
CA GLY A 313 20.19 0.08 -8.98
C GLY A 313 20.69 -1.38 -9.07
N SER A 314 19.88 -2.27 -9.64
CA SER A 314 20.26 -3.66 -9.94
C SER A 314 19.76 -4.10 -11.32
N ASP A 315 20.63 -4.67 -12.14
CA ASP A 315 20.24 -5.44 -13.35
C ASP A 315 19.54 -6.78 -13.00
N LEU A 316 19.17 -6.96 -11.73
CA LEU A 316 18.44 -8.10 -11.19
C LEU A 316 16.96 -7.73 -11.13
N GLY A 317 16.15 -8.48 -11.88
CA GLY A 317 14.70 -8.42 -11.75
C GLY A 317 14.30 -8.67 -10.31
N VAL A 318 13.41 -7.83 -9.78
CA VAL A 318 12.83 -8.09 -8.47
C VAL A 318 11.72 -9.09 -8.69
N THR A 319 11.99 -10.33 -8.32
CA THR A 319 10.88 -11.26 -8.09
C THR A 319 10.14 -10.73 -6.86
N ILE A 320 8.96 -10.16 -7.08
CA ILE A 320 8.10 -9.74 -5.98
C ILE A 320 7.47 -11.01 -5.41
N ASP A 321 7.95 -11.46 -4.26
CA ASP A 321 7.41 -12.63 -3.57
C ASP A 321 5.91 -12.42 -3.24
N PRO A 322 5.09 -13.48 -3.30
CA PRO A 322 3.73 -13.43 -2.75
C PRO A 322 3.71 -12.92 -1.30
N GLY A 323 2.72 -12.11 -0.96
CA GLY A 323 2.63 -11.40 0.31
C GLY A 323 3.37 -10.06 0.34
N THR A 324 3.94 -9.59 -0.77
CA THR A 324 4.66 -8.30 -0.82
C THR A 324 3.82 -7.17 -1.42
N VAL A 325 3.84 -6.00 -0.78
CA VAL A 325 3.36 -4.74 -1.36
C VAL A 325 4.55 -3.79 -1.56
N LEU A 326 4.64 -3.21 -2.74
CA LEU A 326 5.63 -2.21 -3.10
C LEU A 326 4.95 -0.95 -3.63
N LEU A 327 5.02 0.12 -2.86
CA LEU A 327 4.40 1.40 -3.20
C LEU A 327 5.46 2.42 -3.61
N SER A 328 5.28 2.96 -4.79
CA SER A 328 5.90 4.17 -5.31
C SER A 328 4.82 5.00 -6.01
N GLY A 329 5.06 6.28 -6.28
CA GLY A 329 4.03 7.16 -6.85
C GLY A 329 3.00 7.58 -5.79
N THR A 330 1.71 7.59 -6.12
CA THR A 330 0.68 8.23 -5.27
C THR A 330 -0.50 7.31 -4.97
N ILE A 331 -0.93 7.30 -3.71
CA ILE A 331 -2.26 6.90 -3.28
C ILE A 331 -2.95 8.13 -2.69
N ASP A 332 -4.10 8.51 -3.24
CA ASP A 332 -4.82 9.75 -2.90
C ASP A 332 -6.30 9.47 -2.59
N VAL A 333 -6.69 9.69 -1.34
CA VAL A 333 -8.08 9.65 -0.88
C VAL A 333 -8.50 10.98 -0.25
N ALA A 334 -7.73 12.05 -0.52
CA ALA A 334 -7.94 13.35 0.10
C ALA A 334 -9.35 13.87 -0.16
N ASN A 335 -9.92 14.57 0.83
CA ASN A 335 -11.22 15.21 0.73
C ASN A 335 -11.10 16.73 0.76
N ASP A 336 -11.19 17.33 -0.42
CA ASP A 336 -11.16 18.78 -0.61
C ASP A 336 -12.55 19.44 -0.46
N MET A 337 -13.56 18.70 0.03
CA MET A 337 -14.92 19.21 0.20
C MET A 337 -15.13 19.84 1.59
N THR A 338 -15.87 20.97 1.63
CA THR A 338 -16.16 21.74 2.86
C THR A 338 -17.28 21.14 3.72
N VAL A 339 -17.86 20.02 3.29
CA VAL A 339 -19.03 19.40 3.90
C VAL A 339 -18.70 17.97 4.31
N GLU A 340 -19.13 17.61 5.52
CA GLU A 340 -18.94 16.29 6.13
C GLU A 340 -19.84 15.27 5.42
N PHE A 341 -19.36 14.72 4.30
CA PHE A 341 -20.02 13.61 3.62
C PHE A 341 -19.42 12.30 4.09
N GLY A 342 -20.05 11.63 5.06
CA GLY A 342 -19.81 10.22 5.41
C GLY A 342 -18.37 9.73 5.20
N THR A 343 -17.39 10.50 5.68
CA THR A 343 -16.05 10.49 5.07
C THR A 343 -15.32 9.22 5.46
N THR A 344 -14.93 8.43 4.47
CA THR A 344 -14.18 7.19 4.65
C THR A 344 -12.73 7.33 4.20
N GLN A 345 -12.22 8.57 4.09
CA GLN A 345 -10.84 8.92 3.69
C GLN A 345 -9.83 7.99 4.34
N GLN A 346 -9.56 6.86 3.69
CA GLN A 346 -8.84 5.77 4.31
C GLN A 346 -7.93 5.11 3.30
N VAL A 347 -6.67 5.00 3.68
CA VAL A 347 -5.71 4.18 2.96
C VAL A 347 -5.32 3.01 3.85
N THR A 348 -5.47 1.79 3.34
CA THR A 348 -5.11 0.56 4.03
C THR A 348 -4.14 -0.25 3.17
N VAL A 349 -2.91 -0.44 3.64
CA VAL A 349 -1.84 -1.16 2.94
C VAL A 349 -1.39 -2.33 3.79
N LEU A 350 -1.57 -3.55 3.29
CA LEU A 350 -1.37 -4.79 4.05
C LEU A 350 -0.59 -5.81 3.21
N GLY A 351 0.30 -6.53 3.87
CA GLY A 351 1.13 -7.59 3.27
C GLY A 351 2.11 -8.11 4.31
N GLU A 352 2.73 -9.27 4.06
CA GLU A 352 3.79 -9.80 4.93
C GLU A 352 5.05 -8.92 4.88
N LYS A 353 5.36 -8.38 3.71
CA LYS A 353 6.46 -7.43 3.49
C LYS A 353 5.90 -6.19 2.78
N ILE A 354 6.21 -5.00 3.29
CA ILE A 354 5.77 -3.74 2.72
C ILE A 354 6.98 -2.82 2.55
N ALA A 355 7.11 -2.23 1.36
CA ALA A 355 8.06 -1.16 1.10
C ALA A 355 7.34 0.04 0.46
N VAL A 356 7.54 1.21 1.06
CA VAL A 356 7.02 2.50 0.61
C VAL A 356 8.23 3.35 0.20
N LEU A 357 8.39 3.57 -1.10
CA LEU A 357 9.57 4.15 -1.73
C LEU A 357 9.19 5.34 -2.60
N ASP A 358 9.63 6.54 -2.25
CA ASP A 358 9.29 7.77 -2.98
C ASP A 358 7.78 7.92 -3.20
N ALA A 359 7.00 7.51 -2.21
CA ALA A 359 5.55 7.45 -2.35
C ALA A 359 4.88 8.61 -1.60
N THR A 360 3.75 9.07 -2.13
CA THR A 360 2.84 9.97 -1.44
C THR A 360 1.57 9.20 -1.10
N ILE A 361 1.24 9.13 0.18
CA ILE A 361 -0.04 8.61 0.67
C ILE A 361 -0.80 9.80 1.29
N ASP A 362 -1.83 10.27 0.60
CA ASP A 362 -2.61 11.43 1.03
C ASP A 362 -4.04 11.01 1.41
N ALA A 363 -4.35 11.16 2.70
CA ALA A 363 -5.67 11.02 3.29
C ALA A 363 -6.08 12.32 4.00
N SER A 364 -5.56 13.47 3.57
CA SER A 364 -5.89 14.75 4.17
C SER A 364 -7.29 15.23 3.81
N GLY A 365 -7.91 15.99 4.71
CA GLY A 365 -9.28 16.46 4.52
C GLY A 365 -9.48 17.92 4.93
N MET A 366 -10.45 18.60 4.33
CA MET A 366 -10.80 19.96 4.73
C MET A 366 -11.62 20.05 6.02
N VAL A 367 -12.30 18.95 6.40
CA VAL A 367 -13.13 18.85 7.62
C VAL A 367 -12.71 17.60 8.39
N GLY A 368 -11.54 17.67 9.02
CA GLY A 368 -10.88 16.54 9.68
C GLY A 368 -9.94 15.77 8.75
N GLY A 369 -8.85 15.24 9.31
CA GLY A 369 -7.94 14.34 8.61
C GLY A 369 -8.49 12.92 8.51
N GLY A 370 -8.04 12.17 7.50
CA GLY A 370 -8.41 10.77 7.27
C GLY A 370 -7.58 9.77 8.08
N THR A 371 -7.64 8.50 7.66
CA THR A 371 -6.93 7.38 8.30
C THR A 371 -5.95 6.73 7.32
N VAL A 372 -4.73 6.49 7.77
CA VAL A 372 -3.73 5.72 7.03
C VAL A 372 -3.28 4.54 7.90
N LEU A 373 -3.47 3.33 7.40
CA LEU A 373 -3.03 2.07 8.03
C LEU A 373 -2.03 1.39 7.11
N VAL A 374 -0.77 1.28 7.52
CA VAL A 374 0.29 0.60 6.78
C VAL A 374 0.87 -0.51 7.64
N GLY A 375 0.65 -1.75 7.19
CA GLY A 375 1.19 -2.95 7.83
C GLY A 375 0.45 -3.41 9.09
N GLY A 376 -0.59 -2.73 9.57
CA GLY A 376 -1.41 -3.25 10.66
C GLY A 376 -2.34 -2.21 11.26
N GLU A 377 -2.98 -2.61 12.36
CA GLU A 377 -3.81 -1.74 13.19
C GLU A 377 -3.06 -1.29 14.46
N PHE A 378 -3.75 -0.52 15.29
CA PHE A 378 -3.21 0.05 16.52
C PHE A 378 -2.52 -1.02 17.39
N GLN A 379 -1.23 -0.80 17.69
CA GLN A 379 -0.38 -1.74 18.44
C GLN A 379 -0.34 -3.17 17.86
N GLY A 380 -0.63 -3.34 16.58
CA GLY A 380 -0.77 -4.65 15.95
C GLY A 380 -1.94 -5.47 16.49
N ASN A 381 -2.85 -4.84 17.22
CA ASN A 381 -4.04 -5.46 17.77
C ASN A 381 -5.20 -5.08 16.86
N GLY A 382 -5.89 -6.09 16.34
CA GLY A 382 -6.96 -5.85 15.39
C GLY A 382 -7.40 -7.10 14.66
N THR A 383 -8.13 -6.87 13.60
CA THR A 383 -8.64 -7.90 12.69
C THR A 383 -7.96 -7.87 11.33
N LEU A 384 -7.16 -6.85 11.04
CA LEU A 384 -6.29 -6.82 9.86
C LEU A 384 -5.02 -7.63 10.12
N PRO A 385 -4.47 -8.30 9.10
CA PRO A 385 -3.17 -8.97 9.21
C PRO A 385 -2.05 -7.95 9.39
N ASN A 386 -1.11 -8.28 10.27
CA ASN A 386 0.09 -7.47 10.47
C ASN A 386 1.18 -7.85 9.47
N ALA A 387 1.94 -6.86 9.01
CA ALA A 387 3.18 -7.05 8.30
C ALA A 387 4.24 -7.64 9.22
N ASN A 388 5.16 -8.41 8.65
CA ASN A 388 6.37 -8.84 9.36
C ASN A 388 7.52 -7.85 9.12
N VAL A 389 7.53 -7.19 7.96
CA VAL A 389 8.52 -6.15 7.62
C VAL A 389 7.81 -4.96 7.00
N LEU A 390 8.06 -3.77 7.55
CA LEU A 390 7.66 -2.49 6.98
C LEU A 390 8.89 -1.60 6.79
N TYR A 391 9.08 -1.12 5.56
CA TYR A 391 10.08 -0.12 5.23
C TYR A 391 9.43 1.10 4.58
N VAL A 392 9.76 2.30 5.06
CA VAL A 392 9.33 3.59 4.50
C VAL A 392 10.57 4.45 4.31
N ASP A 393 10.86 4.85 3.08
CA ASP A 393 12.06 5.62 2.76
C ASP A 393 11.94 7.11 3.11
N GLU A 394 13.09 7.80 3.16
CA GLU A 394 13.20 9.22 3.53
C GLU A 394 12.42 10.20 2.62
N ARG A 395 12.09 9.77 1.39
CA ARG A 395 11.37 10.59 0.40
C ARG A 395 9.87 10.41 0.47
N SER A 396 9.41 9.38 1.18
CA SER A 396 7.99 9.07 1.30
C SER A 396 7.27 10.07 2.22
N GLN A 397 6.04 10.41 1.84
CA GLN A 397 5.19 11.36 2.53
C GLN A 397 3.85 10.71 2.84
N ILE A 398 3.45 10.73 4.11
CA ILE A 398 2.17 10.22 4.59
C ILE A 398 1.41 11.37 5.24
N ASN A 399 0.25 11.72 4.69
CA ASN A 399 -0.50 12.89 5.13
C ASN A 399 -1.93 12.50 5.54
N ALA A 400 -2.21 12.57 6.84
CA ALA A 400 -3.53 12.44 7.44
C ALA A 400 -3.97 13.78 8.07
N SER A 401 -3.50 14.92 7.58
CA SER A 401 -3.82 16.23 8.17
C SER A 401 -5.23 16.72 7.85
N ALA A 402 -5.83 17.48 8.76
CA ALA A 402 -6.89 18.42 8.41
C ALA A 402 -6.28 19.71 7.85
N SER A 403 -6.68 20.11 6.64
CA SER A 403 -6.22 21.32 5.96
C SER A 403 -7.12 22.54 6.18
N GLY A 404 -8.34 22.32 6.68
CA GLY A 404 -9.33 23.36 6.95
C GLY A 404 -9.72 23.42 8.42
N ARG A 405 -10.87 22.82 8.76
CA ARG A 405 -11.40 22.70 10.13
C ARG A 405 -11.27 21.26 10.62
N GLY A 406 -11.39 21.06 11.93
CA GLY A 406 -11.38 19.74 12.53
C GLY A 406 -9.98 19.23 12.88
N ASP A 407 -9.97 18.07 13.50
CA ASP A 407 -8.77 17.48 14.08
C ASP A 407 -7.92 16.77 13.02
N GLY A 408 -6.62 16.67 13.29
CA GLY A 408 -5.75 15.81 12.52
C GLY A 408 -6.23 14.35 12.58
N GLY A 409 -5.96 13.63 11.52
CA GLY A 409 -6.37 12.24 11.36
C GLY A 409 -5.50 11.24 12.10
N THR A 410 -5.53 10.00 11.63
CA THR A 410 -4.77 8.88 12.20
C THR A 410 -3.81 8.32 11.17
N ALA A 411 -2.55 8.10 11.54
CA ALA A 411 -1.60 7.33 10.75
C ALA A 411 -0.95 6.24 11.62
N ILE A 412 -1.07 4.98 11.22
CA ILE A 412 -0.51 3.83 11.92
C ILE A 412 0.40 3.06 10.97
N LEU A 413 1.68 2.97 11.34
CA LEU A 413 2.70 2.18 10.66
C LEU A 413 3.14 1.07 11.61
N TRP A 414 2.82 -0.18 11.26
CA TRP A 414 3.03 -1.33 12.14
C TRP A 414 3.70 -2.51 11.41
N ALA A 415 4.59 -3.20 12.12
CA ALA A 415 5.00 -4.56 11.77
C ALA A 415 5.25 -5.41 13.03
N ASP A 416 4.90 -6.70 12.98
CA ASP A 416 5.20 -7.69 14.02
C ASP A 416 6.70 -8.03 14.10
N GLY A 417 7.44 -7.80 13.02
CA GLY A 417 8.88 -7.95 13.00
C GLY A 417 9.56 -6.59 13.12
N VAL A 418 9.92 -6.01 11.98
CA VAL A 418 10.74 -4.81 11.91
C VAL A 418 10.01 -3.70 11.17
N THR A 419 10.01 -2.52 11.77
CA THR A 419 9.61 -1.27 11.10
C THR A 419 10.84 -0.38 10.96
N ILE A 420 11.14 0.03 9.73
CA ILE A 420 12.11 1.08 9.42
C ILE A 420 11.32 2.20 8.75
N ALA A 421 11.30 3.38 9.35
CA ALA A 421 10.51 4.50 8.85
C ALA A 421 11.32 5.81 8.89
N ASP A 422 11.78 6.21 7.71
CA ASP A 422 12.63 7.39 7.53
C ASP A 422 11.87 8.55 6.85
N GLY A 423 10.63 8.30 6.43
CA GLY A 423 9.79 9.28 5.73
C GLY A 423 9.17 10.34 6.63
N THR A 424 8.31 11.16 6.03
CA THR A 424 7.56 12.21 6.75
C THR A 424 6.10 11.82 6.95
N ILE A 425 5.58 12.07 8.16
CA ILE A 425 4.20 11.75 8.54
C ILE A 425 3.56 13.01 9.13
N ALA A 426 2.41 13.42 8.61
CA ALA A 426 1.69 14.60 9.10
C ALA A 426 0.25 14.26 9.47
N ALA A 427 -0.17 14.60 10.68
CA ALA A 427 -1.56 14.55 11.13
C ALA A 427 -1.89 15.85 11.87
N ARG A 428 -1.76 16.98 11.16
CA ARG A 428 -2.02 18.32 11.71
C ARG A 428 -3.51 18.63 11.73
N GLY A 429 -3.96 19.56 12.56
CA GLY A 429 -5.34 20.04 12.54
C GLY A 429 -5.62 21.21 13.47
N GLU A 430 -6.90 21.46 13.78
CA GLU A 430 -7.29 22.36 14.87
C GLU A 430 -6.77 21.82 16.21
N ASN A 431 -7.05 20.56 16.50
CA ASN A 431 -6.24 19.73 17.39
C ASN A 431 -5.39 18.79 16.54
N GLY A 432 -4.16 18.51 16.96
CA GLY A 432 -3.32 17.54 16.27
C GLY A 432 -3.88 16.12 16.39
N GLY A 433 -3.58 15.28 15.39
CA GLY A 433 -4.07 13.92 15.27
C GLY A 433 -3.23 12.88 16.01
N PHE A 434 -3.34 11.63 15.58
CA PHE A 434 -2.62 10.49 16.16
C PHE A 434 -1.68 9.86 15.14
N VAL A 435 -0.44 9.63 15.54
CA VAL A 435 0.54 8.88 14.74
C VAL A 435 1.14 7.74 15.58
N GLU A 436 1.11 6.53 15.06
CA GLU A 436 1.87 5.40 15.59
C GLU A 436 2.90 4.94 14.55
N VAL A 437 4.14 4.76 14.99
CA VAL A 437 5.18 4.07 14.22
C VAL A 437 5.82 3.04 15.13
N SER A 438 5.54 1.77 14.90
CA SER A 438 5.97 0.71 15.81
C SER A 438 6.40 -0.52 15.04
N GLY A 439 7.43 -1.19 15.55
CA GLY A 439 7.80 -2.53 15.13
C GLY A 439 7.91 -3.39 16.37
N LYS A 440 7.07 -4.42 16.47
CA LYS A 440 6.93 -5.21 17.70
C LYS A 440 8.26 -5.78 18.17
N ARG A 441 9.11 -6.26 17.27
CA ARG A 441 10.46 -6.74 17.62
C ARG A 441 11.49 -5.63 17.55
N ALA A 442 11.41 -4.76 16.55
CA ALA A 442 12.35 -3.66 16.41
C ALA A 442 11.79 -2.50 15.59
N LEU A 443 12.21 -1.30 15.98
CA LEU A 443 11.92 -0.06 15.29
C LEU A 443 13.23 0.69 15.00
N SER A 444 13.38 1.13 13.75
CA SER A 444 14.30 2.20 13.34
C SER A 444 13.47 3.36 12.81
N PHE A 445 13.72 4.57 13.29
CA PHE A 445 13.01 5.76 12.86
C PHE A 445 13.99 6.93 12.76
N ASP A 446 14.20 7.43 11.53
CA ASP A 446 14.97 8.65 11.24
C ASP A 446 14.12 9.68 10.47
N GLY A 447 12.79 9.56 10.56
CA GLY A 447 11.82 10.40 9.87
C GLY A 447 11.39 11.64 10.66
N ALA A 448 10.38 12.33 10.12
CA ALA A 448 9.76 13.48 10.78
C ALA A 448 8.26 13.27 10.97
N ILE A 449 7.74 13.58 12.16
CA ILE A 449 6.32 13.53 12.48
C ILE A 449 5.82 14.93 12.87
N ASP A 450 4.78 15.42 12.19
CA ASP A 450 4.09 16.68 12.51
C ASP A 450 2.63 16.42 12.90
N VAL A 451 2.38 16.46 14.21
CA VAL A 451 1.04 16.37 14.81
C VAL A 451 0.64 17.72 15.44
N SER A 452 1.07 18.84 14.86
CA SER A 452 0.76 20.16 15.42
C SER A 452 -0.75 20.50 15.36
N GLY A 453 -1.25 21.10 16.43
CA GLY A 453 -2.60 21.64 16.51
C GLY A 453 -2.59 23.17 16.51
N THR A 454 -3.38 23.79 15.64
CA THR A 454 -3.46 25.26 15.54
C THR A 454 -4.23 25.92 16.69
N SER A 455 -5.06 25.16 17.42
CA SER A 455 -5.75 25.61 18.65
C SER A 455 -4.88 25.50 19.91
N GLY A 456 -3.62 25.07 19.78
CA GLY A 456 -2.69 24.88 20.90
C GLY A 456 -2.73 23.49 21.54
N VAL A 457 -3.57 22.57 21.03
CA VAL A 457 -3.60 21.16 21.45
C VAL A 457 -2.87 20.32 20.40
N ASN A 458 -1.64 19.93 20.69
CA ASN A 458 -0.90 19.01 19.82
C ASN A 458 -1.45 17.59 19.91
N GLY A 459 -1.23 16.84 18.86
CA GLY A 459 -1.57 15.44 18.75
C GLY A 459 -0.60 14.53 19.49
N THR A 460 -0.80 13.23 19.32
CA THR A 460 -0.03 12.19 20.01
C THR A 460 0.81 11.42 19.02
N VAL A 461 2.04 11.11 19.43
CA VAL A 461 2.92 10.17 18.73
C VAL A 461 3.18 8.98 19.66
N LEU A 462 2.99 7.76 19.13
CA LEU A 462 3.28 6.51 19.81
C LEU A 462 4.39 5.75 19.10
N PHE A 463 5.38 5.33 19.88
CA PHE A 463 6.39 4.33 19.51
C PHE A 463 6.34 3.21 20.55
N ASP A 464 6.14 1.97 20.13
CA ASP A 464 6.00 0.82 21.05
C ASP A 464 6.83 -0.42 20.60
N PRO A 465 8.18 -0.33 20.47
CA PRO A 465 9.00 -1.50 20.15
C PRO A 465 9.37 -2.34 21.38
N GLU A 466 9.65 -3.64 21.20
CA GLU A 466 10.26 -4.49 22.24
C GLU A 466 11.66 -4.00 22.61
N ASP A 467 12.47 -3.61 21.62
CA ASP A 467 13.80 -3.03 21.78
C ASP A 467 13.88 -1.63 21.13
N LEU A 468 14.25 -0.61 21.90
CA LEU A 468 14.52 0.75 21.41
C LEU A 468 16.02 1.03 21.40
N THR A 469 16.61 1.21 20.20
CA THR A 469 17.99 1.69 20.05
C THR A 469 17.96 3.11 19.53
N LEU A 470 18.38 4.07 20.35
CA LEU A 470 18.48 5.47 19.95
C LEU A 470 19.85 5.70 19.29
N GLY A 471 19.85 5.92 17.98
CA GLY A 471 21.03 6.38 17.24
C GLY A 471 21.23 7.87 17.46
N GLY A 472 22.06 8.25 18.43
CA GLY A 472 22.61 9.60 18.45
C GLY A 472 23.87 9.62 17.61
N ASP A 473 24.00 10.59 16.70
CA ASP A 473 25.34 11.13 16.46
C ASP A 473 25.83 11.58 17.83
N GLU A 474 26.85 10.91 18.37
CA GLU A 474 27.66 11.51 19.43
C GLU A 474 28.30 12.75 18.79
N SER A 475 27.59 13.88 18.81
CA SER A 475 28.26 15.16 18.75
C SER A 475 29.18 15.13 19.96
N ASP A 476 30.50 15.10 19.71
CA ASP A 476 31.54 15.26 20.72
C ASP A 476 31.12 16.38 21.69
N GLU A 477 30.49 16.02 22.81
CA GLU A 477 30.30 16.92 23.92
C GLU A 477 31.72 17.27 24.36
N PRO A 478 32.14 18.55 24.33
CA PRO A 478 33.42 18.91 24.90
C PRO A 478 33.39 18.45 26.36
N PRO A 479 34.50 17.89 26.89
CA PRO A 479 34.51 17.38 28.25
C PRO A 479 34.02 18.50 29.18
N ILE A 480 33.01 18.15 29.99
CA ILE A 480 32.57 18.98 31.10
C ILE A 480 33.81 19.20 31.96
N ASP A 481 34.41 20.38 31.85
CA ASP A 481 35.48 20.83 32.73
C ASP A 481 34.86 20.87 34.12
N ASP A 482 35.37 20.02 35.02
CA ASP A 482 35.03 20.05 36.44
C ASP A 482 35.05 21.51 36.87
N PHE A 483 33.91 22.02 37.34
CA PHE A 483 33.88 23.31 37.99
C PHE A 483 34.87 23.25 39.15
N ASP A 484 36.01 23.92 38.98
CA ASP A 484 36.87 24.34 40.07
C ASP A 484 35.97 24.95 41.15
N GLU A 485 35.75 24.22 42.23
CA GLU A 485 35.14 24.77 43.44
C GLU A 485 36.02 25.94 43.89
N PRO A 486 35.48 27.17 44.02
CA PRO A 486 36.24 28.23 44.65
C PRO A 486 36.43 27.87 46.13
N PRO A 487 37.61 28.19 46.72
CA PRO A 487 37.86 27.87 48.12
C PRO A 487 36.85 28.58 49.02
N ILE A 488 36.25 27.79 49.91
CA ILE A 488 35.46 28.26 51.05
C ILE A 488 36.39 29.11 51.92
N ASP A 489 36.16 30.43 51.90
CA ASP A 489 36.76 31.36 52.87
C ASP A 489 35.81 31.47 54.07
N ASP A 490 36.34 31.10 55.23
CA ASP A 490 35.74 31.25 56.55
C ASP A 490 35.24 32.69 56.78
N PHE A 491 33.93 32.84 56.97
CA PHE A 491 33.38 33.99 57.70
C PHE A 491 32.45 33.49 58.80
N ASP A 492 33.07 33.32 59.98
CA ASP A 492 32.41 33.35 61.27
C ASP A 492 31.66 34.68 61.47
N ASP A 493 30.63 34.58 62.33
CA ASP A 493 29.90 35.65 63.02
C ASP A 493 28.95 36.51 62.17
N PHE A 494 27.64 36.18 62.22
CA PHE A 494 26.62 37.15 62.64
C PHE A 494 25.37 36.44 63.19
N ASP A 495 25.12 36.76 64.47
CA ASP A 495 24.00 36.43 65.35
C ASP A 495 22.61 36.24 64.70
N ASP A 496 21.96 35.12 65.04
CA ASP A 496 20.50 34.95 64.98
C ASP A 496 19.79 35.83 66.03
N PRO A 497 18.71 36.55 65.67
CA PRO A 497 17.70 36.98 66.61
C PRO A 497 16.44 36.09 66.56
N PRO A 498 15.66 36.05 67.66
CA PRO A 498 14.81 34.91 68.00
C PRO A 498 13.45 34.90 67.29
N ILE A 499 12.93 33.68 67.20
CA ILE A 499 11.52 33.34 66.98
C ILE A 499 10.66 34.03 68.05
N ASP A 500 9.67 34.81 67.62
CA ASP A 500 8.56 35.26 68.45
C ASP A 500 7.22 34.81 67.82
N ASP A 501 6.44 34.18 68.69
CA ASP A 501 5.10 33.67 68.50
C ASP A 501 4.10 34.75 68.05
N PHE A 502 3.25 34.44 67.08
CA PHE A 502 1.93 35.07 66.96
C PHE A 502 0.88 34.03 66.57
N ASP A 503 0.13 33.64 67.60
CA ASP A 503 -1.23 33.10 67.52
C ASP A 503 -2.22 34.15 66.98
N ASP A 504 -3.37 33.63 66.55
CA ASP A 504 -4.67 34.26 66.30
C ASP A 504 -4.87 35.05 64.99
N PHE A 505 -5.55 34.43 64.03
CA PHE A 505 -6.76 34.99 63.42
C PHE A 505 -7.68 33.87 62.89
N ASP A 506 -8.81 33.72 63.57
CA ASP A 506 -9.98 32.90 63.22
C ASP A 506 -10.75 33.44 62.00
N ASP A 507 -11.57 32.51 61.46
CA ASP A 507 -12.81 32.67 60.70
C ASP A 507 -12.75 33.21 59.26
N PHE A 508 -13.05 32.34 58.28
CA PHE A 508 -14.16 32.58 57.35
C PHE A 508 -14.68 31.27 56.73
N ASP A 509 -16.00 31.12 56.84
CA ASP A 509 -16.88 29.97 56.60
C ASP A 509 -16.84 29.33 55.19
N GLU A 510 -16.95 27.99 55.18
CA GLU A 510 -17.41 27.18 54.03
C GLU A 510 -18.95 27.27 53.88
N PRO A 511 -19.51 27.33 52.65
CA PRO A 511 -20.95 27.16 52.45
C PRO A 511 -21.34 25.68 52.28
N PRO A 512 -22.58 25.30 52.67
CA PRO A 512 -22.97 23.90 52.87
C PRO A 512 -23.46 23.21 51.59
N ILE A 513 -23.31 21.89 51.62
CA ILE A 513 -23.94 20.88 50.77
C ILE A 513 -25.44 20.83 51.10
N ASP A 514 -26.30 20.84 50.08
CA ASP A 514 -27.74 20.54 50.22
C ASP A 514 -28.07 19.34 49.33
N ASP A 515 -28.82 18.41 49.93
CA ASP A 515 -29.05 17.03 49.49
C ASP A 515 -30.57 16.82 49.36
N PHE A 516 -30.97 16.13 48.29
CA PHE A 516 -32.31 15.53 48.04
C PHE A 516 -33.55 16.43 47.79
N ASP A 517 -34.13 16.27 46.59
CA ASP A 517 -35.51 15.75 46.45
C ASP A 517 -35.88 15.49 44.96
N GLU A 518 -36.17 14.22 44.65
CA GLU A 518 -37.05 13.74 43.58
C GLU A 518 -38.31 13.13 44.27
N PRO A 519 -39.47 12.79 43.63
CA PRO A 519 -39.91 12.80 42.22
C PRO A 519 -41.39 13.35 42.11
N PRO A 520 -42.37 12.84 41.31
CA PRO A 520 -42.41 12.14 40.00
C PRO A 520 -43.40 12.78 38.98
N ILE A 521 -43.31 12.43 37.68
CA ILE A 521 -44.48 12.48 36.77
C ILE A 521 -44.48 11.26 35.83
N ASP A 522 -45.45 10.38 36.02
CA ASP A 522 -46.03 9.45 35.03
C ASP A 522 -46.80 10.24 33.96
N ASP A 523 -46.74 9.84 32.68
CA ASP A 523 -47.85 9.13 32.00
C ASP A 523 -47.58 8.96 30.49
N LEU A 524 -48.02 7.81 29.98
CA LEU A 524 -48.05 7.38 28.59
C LEU A 524 -48.91 8.29 27.71
N THR A 525 -48.59 8.41 26.42
CA THR A 525 -49.57 8.10 25.36
C THR A 525 -48.94 7.78 24.00
N ILE A 526 -49.37 6.66 23.43
CA ILE A 526 -49.29 6.25 22.02
C ILE A 526 -50.35 7.02 21.22
N CYS A 527 -50.06 7.45 19.98
CA CYS A 527 -51.02 7.43 18.87
C CYS A 527 -50.38 7.69 17.50
N ASP A 528 -50.90 6.95 16.52
CA ASP A 528 -50.57 6.84 15.09
C ASP A 528 -50.80 8.09 14.22
N SER A 529 -50.21 8.00 13.02
CA SER A 529 -50.65 8.51 11.70
C SER A 529 -50.46 10.00 11.34
N HIS A 530 -49.55 10.25 10.38
CA HIS A 530 -49.95 10.58 9.01
C HIS A 530 -48.87 10.28 7.98
#